data_AF-A0A954NG90-F1
#
_entry.id   AF-A0A954NG90-F1
#
_cell.length_a   1.000
_cell.length_b   1.000
_cell.length_c   1.000
_cell.angle_alpha   90.00
_cell.angle_beta   90.00
_cell.angle_gamma   90.00
#
_symmetry.space_group_name_H-M   'P 1'
#
loop_
_entity.id
_entity.type
_entity.pdbx_description
1 polymer ?
#
loop_
_entity_poly.entity_id
_entity_poly.type
_entity_poly.pdbx_seq_one_letter_code
_entity_poly.pdbx_strand_id
1 'polypeptide(L)'
;MVAFPRKDVVREGEVGIYHVWSRCAQQWHLMGQEEEWRIDFGHRRQWLESLLRYHSQVFAVDLANFSILSNHFHLVVRTRPDIVETWSDEMVAARWKLAWPEFDQEAMTWSREVDDRMIQRLVDDPKKFELARKGLGSLSWFMARIKEAFSKLCNAEAGRSGAFWDERFGARELLDERAVLTCMSYVDMNQVKA
;
A
#
# COMPACT_ATOMS: atom_id res chain seq x y z
N MET A 1 -20.15 -8.89 -7.17
CA MET A 1 -18.93 -9.32 -7.87
C MET A 1 -18.47 -10.61 -7.20
N VAL A 2 -18.19 -11.68 -7.95
CA VAL A 2 -17.73 -12.95 -7.34
C VAL A 2 -16.32 -12.72 -6.78
N ALA A 3 -16.12 -12.97 -5.49
CA ALA A 3 -14.82 -12.83 -4.84
C ALA A 3 -14.01 -14.11 -5.05
N PHE A 4 -12.92 -14.01 -5.79
CA PHE A 4 -11.96 -15.10 -5.94
C PHE A 4 -10.95 -15.10 -4.77
N PRO A 5 -10.52 -16.28 -4.28
CA PRO A 5 -9.42 -16.37 -3.35
C PRO A 5 -8.17 -15.64 -3.86
N ARG A 6 -7.43 -14.95 -2.99
CA ARG A 6 -6.28 -14.13 -3.40
C ARG A 6 -5.22 -14.92 -4.16
N LYS A 7 -4.99 -16.17 -3.75
CA LYS A 7 -4.09 -17.13 -4.40
C LYS A 7 -4.46 -17.46 -5.85
N ASP A 8 -5.71 -17.24 -6.24
CA ASP A 8 -6.20 -17.52 -7.60
C ASP A 8 -6.16 -16.25 -8.47
N VAL A 9 -5.82 -15.10 -7.88
CA VAL A 9 -5.76 -13.78 -8.54
C VAL A 9 -4.34 -13.22 -8.56
N VAL A 10 -3.54 -13.52 -7.54
CA VAL A 10 -2.18 -13.00 -7.35
C VAL A 10 -1.22 -14.16 -7.30
N ARG A 11 -0.29 -14.17 -8.25
CA ARG A 11 0.78 -15.16 -8.37
C ARG A 11 1.91 -14.77 -7.42
N GLU A 12 1.82 -15.24 -6.17
CA GLU A 12 2.84 -14.96 -5.15
C GLU A 12 4.19 -15.57 -5.56
N GLY A 13 5.27 -14.82 -5.42
CA GLY A 13 6.61 -15.24 -5.86
C GLY A 13 6.89 -15.04 -7.36
N GLU A 14 5.91 -14.60 -8.14
CA GLU A 14 6.10 -14.25 -9.55
C GLU A 14 5.97 -12.74 -9.80
N VAL A 15 6.62 -12.29 -10.89
CA VAL A 15 6.40 -10.95 -11.41
C VAL A 15 5.02 -10.89 -12.06
N GLY A 16 4.19 -9.96 -11.61
CA GLY A 16 2.86 -9.71 -12.18
C GLY A 16 2.48 -8.24 -12.07
N ILE A 17 1.59 -7.80 -12.95
CA ILE A 17 1.04 -6.44 -12.95
C ILE A 17 -0.42 -6.52 -12.53
N TYR A 18 -0.82 -5.69 -11.57
CA TYR A 18 -2.12 -5.76 -10.94
C TYR A 18 -2.76 -4.37 -10.84
N HIS A 19 -4.06 -4.32 -11.15
CA HIS A 19 -4.93 -3.25 -10.69
C HIS A 19 -5.48 -3.62 -9.32
N VAL A 20 -5.24 -2.77 -8.32
CA VAL A 20 -5.74 -2.97 -6.96
C VAL A 20 -6.51 -1.76 -6.46
N TRP A 21 -7.44 -1.99 -5.54
CA TRP A 21 -8.23 -0.91 -4.96
C TRP A 21 -8.66 -1.22 -3.53
N SER A 22 -8.88 -0.16 -2.74
CA SER A 22 -9.43 -0.27 -1.40
C SER A 22 -10.40 0.87 -1.14
N ARG A 23 -11.53 0.56 -0.50
CA ARG A 23 -12.62 1.48 -0.17
C ARG A 23 -12.77 1.62 1.33
N CYS A 24 -13.06 2.83 1.80
CA CYS A 24 -13.34 3.09 3.22
C CYS A 24 -14.64 2.41 3.67
N ALA A 25 -14.68 1.95 4.91
CA ALA A 25 -15.88 1.39 5.52
C ALA A 25 -16.97 2.47 5.68
N GLN A 26 -18.24 2.04 5.73
CA GLN A 26 -19.39 2.85 6.17
C GLN A 26 -19.56 4.24 5.50
N GLN A 27 -19.24 4.40 4.21
CA GLN A 27 -19.30 5.70 3.50
C GLN A 27 -18.38 6.77 4.08
N TRP A 28 -17.31 6.40 4.81
CA TRP A 28 -16.36 7.37 5.34
C TRP A 28 -15.59 8.04 4.19
N HIS A 29 -15.34 9.33 4.35
CA HIS A 29 -14.49 10.07 3.44
C HIS A 29 -13.02 9.73 3.68
N LEU A 30 -12.39 9.09 2.69
CA LEU A 30 -10.94 9.00 2.56
C LEU A 30 -10.33 10.41 2.53
N MET A 31 -10.98 11.33 1.81
CA MET A 31 -10.61 12.73 1.66
C MET A 31 -11.83 13.55 1.17
N GLY A 32 -11.71 14.88 1.22
CA GLY A 32 -12.75 15.82 0.78
C GLY A 32 -13.70 16.24 1.88
N GLN A 33 -14.74 17.00 1.52
CA GLN A 33 -15.69 17.56 2.48
C GLN A 33 -16.76 16.55 2.88
N GLU A 34 -16.94 16.38 4.18
CA GLU A 34 -18.09 15.68 4.75
C GLU A 34 -19.23 16.68 4.91
N GLU A 35 -20.25 16.63 4.05
CA GLU A 35 -21.31 17.65 3.97
C GLU A 35 -22.10 17.82 5.29
N GLU A 36 -22.34 16.71 5.99
CA GLU A 36 -23.07 16.68 7.25
C GLU A 36 -22.32 17.40 8.38
N TRP A 37 -20.98 17.32 8.37
CA TRP A 37 -20.12 17.82 9.47
C TRP A 37 -19.26 19.03 9.08
N ARG A 38 -19.27 19.44 7.81
CA ARG A 38 -18.44 20.52 7.22
C ARG A 38 -16.94 20.39 7.50
N ILE A 39 -16.44 19.15 7.60
CA ILE A 39 -15.02 18.85 7.82
C ILE A 39 -14.37 18.55 6.47
N ASP A 40 -13.26 19.21 6.17
CA ASP A 40 -12.45 18.95 4.97
C ASP A 40 -11.29 18.01 5.31
N PHE A 41 -11.27 16.84 4.68
CA PHE A 41 -10.21 15.84 4.79
C PHE A 41 -9.25 15.85 3.59
N GLY A 42 -9.22 16.92 2.80
CA GLY A 42 -8.36 17.05 1.61
C GLY A 42 -6.87 16.80 1.87
N HIS A 43 -6.37 17.16 3.06
CA HIS A 43 -4.97 16.92 3.47
C HIS A 43 -4.61 15.44 3.52
N ARG A 44 -5.58 14.54 3.75
CA ARG A 44 -5.34 13.08 3.77
C ARG A 44 -4.88 12.54 2.42
N ARG A 45 -5.13 13.25 1.31
CA ARG A 45 -4.54 12.91 0.01
C ARG A 45 -3.02 12.94 0.09
N GLN A 46 -2.43 14.01 0.62
CA GLN A 46 -0.99 14.15 0.75
C GLN A 46 -0.40 13.05 1.64
N TRP A 47 -1.10 12.69 2.73
CA TRP A 47 -0.70 11.58 3.60
C TRP A 47 -0.63 10.25 2.85
N LEU A 48 -1.64 9.95 2.03
CA LEU A 48 -1.66 8.70 1.27
C LEU A 48 -0.62 8.72 0.14
N GLU A 49 -0.47 9.82 -0.59
CA GLU A 49 0.53 9.95 -1.66
C GLU A 49 1.96 9.79 -1.13
N SER A 50 2.29 10.43 0.00
CA SER A 50 3.61 10.27 0.62
C SER A 50 3.82 8.85 1.14
N LEU A 51 2.78 8.19 1.66
CA LEU A 51 2.84 6.78 2.09
C LEU A 51 3.09 5.82 0.93
N LEU A 52 2.39 6.03 -0.19
CA LEU A 52 2.55 5.23 -1.41
C LEU A 52 3.98 5.36 -1.94
N ARG A 53 4.51 6.58 -1.99
CA ARG A 53 5.90 6.86 -2.39
C ARG A 53 6.93 6.25 -1.43
N TYR A 54 6.67 6.29 -0.14
CA TYR A 54 7.52 5.67 0.87
C TYR A 54 7.56 4.14 0.67
N HIS A 55 6.40 3.50 0.59
CA HIS A 55 6.34 2.05 0.45
C HIS A 55 6.86 1.54 -0.89
N SER A 56 6.72 2.29 -1.99
CA SER A 56 7.34 1.92 -3.27
C SER A 56 8.87 1.95 -3.24
N GLN A 57 9.46 2.69 -2.30
CA GLN A 57 10.91 2.68 -2.07
C GLN A 57 11.34 1.57 -1.11
N VAL A 58 10.44 1.05 -0.28
CA VAL A 58 10.74 0.00 0.72
C VAL A 58 10.55 -1.40 0.14
N PHE A 59 9.41 -1.63 -0.51
CA PHE A 59 9.04 -2.91 -1.12
C PHE A 59 9.62 -3.04 -2.53
N ALA A 60 9.78 -4.27 -3.00
CA ALA A 60 10.04 -4.55 -4.41
C ALA A 60 8.71 -4.58 -5.17
N VAL A 61 8.05 -3.42 -5.23
CA VAL A 61 6.79 -3.22 -5.95
C VAL A 61 6.87 -1.89 -6.68
N ASP A 62 6.80 -1.94 -8.01
CA ASP A 62 6.77 -0.74 -8.83
C ASP A 62 5.34 -0.17 -8.81
N LEU A 63 5.18 1.09 -8.38
CA LEU A 63 3.90 1.81 -8.46
C LEU A 63 3.84 2.55 -9.80
N ALA A 64 3.11 2.00 -10.76
CA ALA A 64 3.03 2.54 -12.12
C ALA A 64 2.03 3.69 -12.25
N ASN A 65 0.88 3.59 -11.58
CA ASN A 65 -0.14 4.65 -11.57
C ASN A 65 -1.01 4.55 -10.31
N PHE A 66 -1.69 5.64 -9.93
CA PHE A 66 -2.66 5.65 -8.84
C PHE A 66 -3.76 6.69 -9.05
N SER A 67 -4.92 6.51 -8.41
CA SER A 67 -5.95 7.53 -8.28
C SER A 67 -6.54 7.50 -6.88
N ILE A 68 -6.64 8.66 -6.22
CA ILE A 68 -7.19 8.79 -4.87
C ILE A 68 -8.49 9.59 -4.95
N LEU A 69 -9.60 8.94 -4.64
CA LEU A 69 -10.95 9.50 -4.67
C LEU A 69 -11.46 9.77 -3.25
N SER A 70 -12.65 10.38 -3.15
CA SER A 70 -13.24 10.77 -1.87
C SER A 70 -13.44 9.63 -0.87
N ASN A 71 -13.64 8.38 -1.30
CA ASN A 71 -13.88 7.23 -0.40
C ASN A 71 -13.13 5.94 -0.80
N HIS A 72 -12.27 5.97 -1.81
CA HIS A 72 -11.46 4.83 -2.23
C HIS A 72 -10.23 5.27 -3.01
N PHE A 73 -9.28 4.36 -3.19
CA PHE A 73 -8.15 4.55 -4.09
C PHE A 73 -7.98 3.36 -5.03
N HIS A 74 -7.36 3.61 -6.18
CA HIS A 74 -6.91 2.59 -7.13
C HIS A 74 -5.40 2.72 -7.35
N LEU A 75 -4.69 1.60 -7.47
CA LEU A 75 -3.28 1.54 -7.84
C LEU A 75 -3.09 0.58 -9.02
N VAL A 76 -2.15 0.89 -9.90
CA VAL A 76 -1.58 -0.04 -10.87
C VAL A 76 -0.16 -0.32 -10.42
N VAL A 77 0.12 -1.58 -10.08
CA VAL A 77 1.39 -1.99 -9.46
C VAL A 77 1.98 -3.21 -10.15
N ARG A 78 3.31 -3.32 -10.13
CA ARG A 78 4.04 -4.51 -10.57
C ARG A 78 4.80 -5.11 -9.39
N THR A 79 4.54 -6.37 -9.05
CA THR A 79 5.35 -7.10 -8.06
C THR A 79 6.69 -7.48 -8.64
N ARG A 80 7.77 -7.36 -7.85
CA ARG A 80 9.14 -7.65 -8.26
C ARG A 80 9.87 -8.60 -7.30
N PRO A 81 9.36 -9.82 -7.06
CA PRO A 81 10.07 -10.80 -6.23
C PRO A 81 11.46 -11.15 -6.79
N ASP A 82 11.64 -11.06 -8.11
CA ASP A 82 12.91 -11.19 -8.82
C ASP A 82 13.97 -10.18 -8.33
N ILE A 83 13.57 -8.96 -7.94
CA ILE A 83 14.49 -7.99 -7.35
C ILE A 83 14.86 -8.38 -5.92
N VAL A 84 13.90 -8.88 -5.14
CA VAL A 84 14.16 -9.28 -3.74
C VAL A 84 15.19 -10.40 -3.66
N GLU A 85 15.19 -11.31 -4.64
CA GLU A 85 16.18 -12.39 -4.75
C GLU A 85 17.62 -11.87 -4.86
N THR A 86 17.81 -10.67 -5.42
CA THR A 86 19.14 -10.05 -5.54
C THR A 86 19.61 -9.31 -4.29
N TRP A 87 18.74 -9.13 -3.29
CA TRP A 87 19.08 -8.38 -2.08
C TRP A 87 19.87 -9.25 -1.09
N SER A 88 20.87 -8.61 -0.47
CA SER A 88 21.57 -9.18 0.68
C SER A 88 20.63 -9.33 1.88
N ASP A 89 21.02 -10.15 2.84
CA ASP A 89 20.22 -10.40 4.04
C ASP A 89 20.04 -9.12 4.87
N GLU A 90 21.07 -8.29 4.94
CA GLU A 90 21.03 -6.98 5.60
C GLU A 90 20.02 -6.06 4.91
N MET A 91 20.00 -6.04 3.58
CA MET A 91 19.07 -5.20 2.82
C MET A 91 17.62 -5.67 2.98
N VAL A 92 17.37 -6.99 2.91
CA VAL A 92 16.05 -7.57 3.20
C VAL A 92 15.61 -7.17 4.60
N ALA A 93 16.50 -7.31 5.58
CA ALA A 93 16.15 -7.03 6.95
C ALA A 93 15.91 -5.54 7.22
N ALA A 94 16.75 -4.66 6.69
CA ALA A 94 16.57 -3.21 6.80
C ALA A 94 15.23 -2.78 6.20
N ARG A 95 14.95 -3.22 4.96
CA ARG A 95 13.70 -2.90 4.26
C ARG A 95 12.47 -3.43 4.97
N TRP A 96 12.53 -4.65 5.49
CA TRP A 96 11.45 -5.19 6.30
C TRP A 96 11.18 -4.32 7.52
N LYS A 97 12.21 -3.87 8.23
CA LYS A 97 12.03 -2.96 9.37
C LYS A 97 11.43 -1.62 8.95
N LEU A 98 11.80 -1.07 7.78
CA LEU A 98 11.18 0.14 7.24
C LEU A 98 9.68 -0.02 6.91
N ALA A 99 9.14 -1.24 6.80
CA ALA A 99 7.75 -1.48 6.39
C ALA A 99 6.66 -1.02 7.38
N TRP A 100 7.01 -0.43 8.52
CA TRP A 100 6.07 0.18 9.48
C TRP A 100 6.45 1.63 9.81
N PRO A 101 6.28 2.57 8.88
CA PRO A 101 6.63 3.95 9.12
C PRO A 101 5.70 4.63 10.14
N GLU A 102 6.18 5.76 10.66
CA GLU A 102 5.43 6.71 11.45
C GLU A 102 5.23 7.99 10.63
N PHE A 103 4.13 8.70 10.87
CA PHE A 103 3.82 9.95 10.17
C PHE A 103 4.42 11.14 10.91
N ASP A 104 5.25 11.89 10.21
CA ASP A 104 5.82 13.15 10.66
C ASP A 104 4.86 14.29 10.27
N GLN A 105 4.28 14.93 11.29
CA GLN A 105 3.31 16.02 11.13
C GLN A 105 3.97 17.31 10.62
N GLU A 106 5.24 17.55 10.94
CA GLU A 106 5.96 18.76 10.52
C GLU A 106 6.41 18.63 9.06
N ALA A 107 6.98 17.49 8.70
CA ALA A 107 7.45 17.21 7.34
C ALA A 107 6.33 16.73 6.40
N MET A 108 5.13 16.45 6.92
CA MET A 108 3.98 15.90 6.17
C MET A 108 4.32 14.65 5.36
N THR A 109 5.13 13.77 5.94
CA THR A 109 5.68 12.58 5.26
C THR A 109 5.82 11.39 6.21
N TRP A 110 6.16 10.24 5.65
CA TRP A 110 6.38 9.00 6.39
C TRP A 110 7.86 8.70 6.52
N SER A 111 8.28 8.33 7.72
CA SER A 111 9.67 7.96 7.98
C SER A 111 9.75 6.86 9.04
N ARG A 112 10.90 6.19 9.06
CA ARG A 112 11.29 5.30 10.14
C ARG A 112 12.79 5.15 10.13
N GLU A 113 13.39 5.25 11.30
CA GLU A 113 14.79 4.91 11.48
C GLU A 113 14.94 3.41 11.78
N VAL A 114 15.99 2.82 11.22
CA VAL A 114 16.34 1.41 11.42
C VAL A 114 17.81 1.36 11.79
N ASP A 115 18.10 0.75 12.94
CA ASP A 115 19.46 0.54 13.41
C ASP A 115 19.95 -0.89 13.14
N ASP A 116 21.26 -1.08 13.23
CA ASP A 116 21.93 -2.37 13.00
C ASP A 116 21.43 -3.47 13.94
N ARG A 117 21.01 -3.10 15.16
CA ARG A 117 20.49 -4.07 16.13
C ARG A 117 19.14 -4.62 15.68
N MET A 118 18.27 -3.79 15.09
CA MET A 118 17.00 -4.22 14.52
C MET A 118 17.22 -5.14 13.32
N ILE A 119 18.20 -4.81 12.47
CA ILE A 119 18.60 -5.62 11.30
C ILE A 119 19.09 -6.99 11.80
N GLN A 120 20.09 -7.02 12.67
CA GLN A 120 20.70 -8.25 13.16
C GLN A 120 19.67 -9.16 13.85
N ARG A 121 18.79 -8.59 14.67
CA ARG A 121 17.69 -9.35 15.32
C ARG A 121 16.77 -10.07 14.35
N LEU A 122 16.58 -9.55 13.14
CA LEU A 122 15.76 -10.23 12.13
C LEU A 122 16.56 -11.27 11.38
N VAL A 123 17.81 -10.98 11.02
CA VAL A 123 18.72 -11.93 10.37
C VAL A 123 18.91 -13.17 11.25
N ASP A 124 19.03 -13.00 12.57
CA ASP A 124 19.18 -14.08 13.56
C ASP A 124 17.89 -14.90 13.79
N ASP A 125 16.75 -14.53 13.18
CA ASP A 125 15.49 -15.26 13.24
C ASP A 125 15.11 -15.80 11.86
N PRO A 126 15.58 -17.02 11.48
CA PRO A 126 15.40 -17.56 10.14
C PRO A 126 13.93 -17.63 9.70
N LYS A 127 13.00 -17.91 10.63
CA LYS A 127 11.58 -18.00 10.31
C LYS A 127 11.00 -16.64 9.93
N LYS A 128 11.31 -15.60 10.72
CA LYS A 128 10.85 -14.24 10.40
C LYS A 128 11.59 -13.67 9.20
N PHE A 129 12.85 -14.01 9.02
CA PHE A 129 13.66 -13.59 7.88
C PHE A 129 13.08 -14.13 6.56
N GLU A 130 12.75 -15.41 6.49
CA GLU A 130 12.12 -16.00 5.30
C GLU A 130 10.75 -15.38 4.99
N LEU A 131 9.97 -15.07 6.03
CA LEU A 131 8.72 -14.34 5.86
C LEU A 131 8.96 -12.93 5.30
N ALA A 132 9.98 -12.23 5.81
CA ALA A 132 10.35 -10.89 5.35
C ALA A 132 10.77 -10.90 3.88
N ARG A 133 11.64 -11.83 3.50
CA ARG A 133 12.12 -12.00 2.11
C ARG A 133 10.95 -12.24 1.16
N LYS A 134 10.02 -13.15 1.50
CA LYS A 134 8.81 -13.37 0.69
C LYS A 134 7.86 -12.17 0.70
N GLY A 135 7.73 -11.50 1.84
CA GLY A 135 6.79 -10.41 2.03
C GLY A 135 7.15 -9.14 1.26
N LEU A 136 8.44 -8.84 1.09
CA LEU A 136 8.88 -7.60 0.42
C LEU A 136 8.55 -7.54 -1.08
N GLY A 137 8.34 -8.68 -1.74
CA GLY A 137 7.85 -8.76 -3.12
C GLY A 137 6.35 -9.03 -3.23
N SER A 138 5.63 -9.15 -2.11
CA SER A 138 4.23 -9.58 -2.08
C SER A 138 3.27 -8.40 -2.13
N LEU A 139 2.33 -8.45 -3.08
CA LEU A 139 1.25 -7.47 -3.21
C LEU A 139 0.40 -7.39 -1.93
N SER A 140 0.17 -8.54 -1.28
CA SER A 140 -0.64 -8.63 -0.08
C SER A 140 0.00 -7.88 1.09
N TRP A 141 1.32 -8.03 1.28
CA TRP A 141 2.06 -7.32 2.31
C TRP A 141 2.13 -5.82 2.04
N PHE A 142 2.43 -5.43 0.80
CA PHE A 142 2.45 -4.03 0.37
C PHE A 142 1.13 -3.32 0.70
N MET A 143 0.00 -3.89 0.26
CA MET A 143 -1.32 -3.35 0.52
C MET A 143 -1.67 -3.34 2.02
N ALA A 144 -1.26 -4.37 2.77
CA ALA A 144 -1.52 -4.43 4.20
C ALA A 144 -0.78 -3.33 4.97
N ARG A 145 0.47 -3.01 4.61
CA ARG A 145 1.24 -1.96 5.29
C ARG A 145 0.67 -0.56 5.02
N ILE A 146 0.32 -0.26 3.76
CA ILE A 146 -0.34 1.01 3.38
C ILE A 146 -1.65 1.17 4.15
N LYS A 147 -2.52 0.15 4.10
CA LYS A 147 -3.84 0.20 4.74
C LYS A 147 -3.72 0.35 6.25
N GLU A 148 -2.81 -0.37 6.90
CA GLU A 148 -2.63 -0.29 8.35
C GLU A 148 -2.15 1.09 8.80
N ALA A 149 -1.06 1.61 8.21
CA ALA A 149 -0.48 2.88 8.59
C ALA A 149 -1.49 4.03 8.40
N PHE A 150 -2.17 4.06 7.25
CA PHE A 150 -3.17 5.07 6.96
C PHE A 150 -4.39 4.99 7.89
N SER A 151 -4.87 3.78 8.19
CA SER A 151 -6.00 3.60 9.13
C SER A 151 -5.66 4.12 10.52
N LYS A 152 -4.45 3.83 11.02
CA LYS A 152 -4.01 4.28 12.34
C LYS A 152 -3.99 5.80 12.41
N LEU A 153 -3.44 6.45 11.39
CA LEU A 153 -3.37 7.91 11.34
C LEU A 153 -4.76 8.56 11.28
N CYS A 154 -5.65 8.09 10.39
CA CYS A 154 -7.00 8.64 10.26
C CYS A 154 -7.86 8.39 11.51
N ASN A 155 -7.74 7.20 12.12
CA ASN A 155 -8.46 6.88 13.35
C ASN A 155 -7.96 7.73 14.52
N ALA A 156 -6.65 7.95 14.63
CA ALA A 156 -6.05 8.81 15.65
C ALA A 156 -6.51 10.27 15.49
N GLU A 157 -6.47 10.81 14.27
CA GLU A 157 -7.00 12.15 13.97
C GLU A 157 -8.47 12.28 14.37
N ALA A 158 -9.28 11.27 14.06
CA ALA A 158 -10.70 11.30 14.37
C ALA A 158 -11.04 10.92 15.83
N GLY A 159 -10.05 10.60 16.68
CA GLY A 159 -10.27 10.16 18.05
C GLY A 159 -11.09 8.87 18.17
N ARG A 160 -11.01 7.98 17.17
CA ARG A 160 -11.85 6.77 17.05
C ARG A 160 -11.01 5.49 17.00
N SER A 161 -11.69 4.36 17.19
CA SER A 161 -11.14 3.02 16.97
C SER A 161 -12.10 2.21 16.09
N GLY A 162 -11.58 1.24 15.35
CA GLY A 162 -12.38 0.38 14.47
C GLY A 162 -11.84 0.25 13.05
N ALA A 163 -12.63 -0.40 12.21
CA ALA A 163 -12.28 -0.65 10.81
C ALA A 163 -12.42 0.63 9.97
N PHE A 164 -11.32 1.07 9.37
CA PHE A 164 -11.32 2.19 8.43
C PHE A 164 -11.65 1.75 6.99
N TRP A 165 -11.30 0.51 6.62
CA TRP A 165 -11.54 -0.06 5.30
C TRP A 165 -12.67 -1.08 5.34
N ASP A 166 -13.51 -1.11 4.30
CA ASP A 166 -14.72 -1.94 4.23
C ASP A 166 -14.40 -3.45 4.17
N GLU A 167 -13.52 -3.81 3.23
CA GLU A 167 -13.15 -5.20 2.96
C GLU A 167 -11.65 -5.37 2.70
N ARG A 168 -11.26 -6.60 2.32
CA ARG A 168 -9.95 -6.86 1.72
C ARG A 168 -9.82 -6.03 0.45
N PHE A 169 -8.61 -5.60 0.10
CA PHE A 169 -8.41 -4.86 -1.15
C PHE A 169 -8.84 -5.71 -2.35
N GLY A 170 -9.48 -5.13 -3.35
CA GLY A 170 -9.73 -5.80 -4.62
C GLY A 170 -8.47 -5.89 -5.45
N ALA A 171 -8.35 -6.93 -6.28
CA ALA A 171 -7.24 -7.09 -7.20
C ALA A 171 -7.72 -7.71 -8.52
N ARG A 172 -7.09 -7.30 -9.61
CA ARG A 172 -7.21 -7.89 -10.94
C ARG A 172 -5.84 -7.89 -11.59
N GLU A 173 -5.40 -9.04 -12.07
CA GLU A 173 -4.19 -9.15 -12.88
C GLU A 173 -4.39 -8.53 -14.27
N LEU A 174 -3.37 -7.82 -14.74
CA LEU A 174 -3.32 -7.21 -16.07
C LEU A 174 -2.37 -8.05 -16.93
N LEU A 175 -2.95 -8.86 -17.82
CA LEU A 175 -2.24 -9.95 -18.52
C LEU A 175 -1.43 -9.51 -19.74
N ASP A 176 -1.71 -8.32 -20.28
CA ASP A 176 -1.04 -7.79 -21.47
C ASP A 176 -0.90 -6.27 -21.43
N GLU A 177 -0.06 -5.72 -22.31
CA GLU A 177 0.21 -4.28 -22.40
C GLU A 177 -1.04 -3.45 -22.68
N ARG A 178 -2.00 -3.99 -23.45
CA ARG A 178 -3.26 -3.28 -23.74
C ARG A 178 -4.11 -3.16 -22.49
N ALA A 179 -4.19 -4.22 -21.69
CA ALA A 179 -4.88 -4.23 -20.41
C ALA A 179 -4.22 -3.24 -19.43
N VAL A 180 -2.89 -3.16 -19.41
CA VAL A 180 -2.15 -2.18 -18.61
C VAL A 180 -2.47 -0.76 -19.05
N LEU A 181 -2.31 -0.44 -20.33
CA LEU A 181 -2.60 0.90 -20.87
C LEU A 181 -4.04 1.32 -20.64
N THR A 182 -5.00 0.43 -20.92
CA THR A 182 -6.43 0.69 -20.71
C THR A 182 -6.72 0.96 -19.23
N CYS A 183 -6.13 0.17 -18.32
CA CYS A 183 -6.30 0.36 -16.89
C CYS A 183 -5.67 1.67 -16.41
N MET A 184 -4.49 2.04 -16.91
CA MET A 184 -3.85 3.32 -16.58
C MET A 184 -4.73 4.49 -17.03
N SER A 185 -5.27 4.47 -18.25
CA SER A 185 -6.20 5.50 -18.72
C SER A 185 -7.47 5.58 -17.87
N TYR A 186 -8.03 4.43 -17.45
CA TYR A 186 -9.16 4.40 -16.52
C TYR A 186 -8.82 5.06 -15.16
N VAL A 187 -7.65 4.75 -14.60
CA VAL A 187 -7.17 5.33 -13.33
C VAL A 187 -6.97 6.84 -13.47
N ASP A 188 -6.36 7.31 -14.56
CA ASP A 188 -6.20 8.74 -14.84
C ASP A 188 -7.54 9.46 -14.95
N MET A 189 -8.49 8.88 -15.68
CA MET A 189 -9.84 9.45 -15.82
C MET A 189 -10.58 9.56 -14.48
N ASN A 190 -10.30 8.66 -13.53
CA ASN A 190 -10.89 8.73 -12.20
C ASN A 190 -10.34 9.90 -11.38
N GLN A 191 -9.09 10.33 -11.60
CA GLN A 191 -8.56 11.52 -10.92
C GLN A 191 -9.29 12.80 -11.35
N VAL A 192 -9.68 12.90 -12.62
CA VAL A 192 -10.36 14.08 -13.19
C VAL A 192 -11.84 14.14 -12.80
N LYS A 193 -12.47 12.98 -12.61
CA LYS A 193 -13.90 12.89 -12.26
C LYS A 193 -14.18 13.03 -10.75
N ALA A 194 -13.14 12.86 -9.91
CA ALA A 194 -13.24 12.81 -8.46
C ALA A 194 -13.33 14.19 -7.81
#